data_AF-A0A963LV75-F1
#
_entry.id   AF-A0A963LV75-F1
#
_cell.length_a   1.000
_cell.length_b   1.000
_cell.length_c   1.000
_cell.angle_alpha   90.00
_cell.angle_beta   90.00
_cell.angle_gamma   90.00
#
_symmetry.space_group_name_H-M   'P 1'
#
loop_
_entity.id
_entity.type
_entity.pdbx_description
1 polymer ?
#
loop_
_entity_poly.entity_id
_entity_poly.type
_entity_poly.pdbx_seq_one_letter_code
_entity_poly.pdbx_strand_id
1 'polypeptide(L)'
;FTRGETQALVVATLGTERDAQRIDALAGEFQDRFMLHYNMPPFATGEAGRFGTPKRREIGHGRLAKRALIAALPSKDDFPYTMRVVS
;
A
#
# COMPACT_ATOMS: atom_id res chain seq x y z
N PHE A 1 -10.12 3.27 -10.58
CA PHE A 1 -10.13 2.23 -11.63
C PHE A 1 -11.43 1.42 -11.51
N THR A 2 -12.10 1.13 -12.62
CA THR A 2 -13.33 0.32 -12.63
C THR A 2 -13.26 -0.70 -13.77
N ARG A 3 -13.53 -1.97 -13.48
CA ARG A 3 -13.63 -3.05 -14.46
C ARG A 3 -14.77 -4.00 -14.08
N GLY A 4 -15.88 -3.93 -14.80
CA GLY A 4 -17.12 -4.58 -14.39
C GLY A 4 -17.56 -4.07 -13.03
N GLU A 5 -17.93 -4.97 -12.13
CA GLU A 5 -18.32 -4.65 -10.75
C GLU A 5 -17.13 -4.43 -9.80
N THR A 6 -15.89 -4.70 -10.25
CA THR A 6 -14.69 -4.42 -9.46
C THR A 6 -14.31 -2.95 -9.61
N GLN A 7 -14.37 -2.18 -8.52
CA GLN A 7 -13.93 -0.80 -8.46
C GLN A 7 -12.87 -0.61 -7.36
N ALA A 8 -11.84 0.18 -7.66
CA ALA A 8 -10.82 0.60 -6.71
C ALA A 8 -10.62 2.11 -6.80
N LEU A 9 -10.77 2.80 -5.67
CA LEU A 9 -10.36 4.19 -5.48
C LEU A 9 -8.93 4.17 -4.93
N VAL A 10 -8.01 4.79 -5.64
CA VAL A 10 -6.60 4.79 -5.27
C VAL A 10 -6.11 6.21 -5.09
N VAL A 11 -5.50 6.48 -3.93
CA VAL A 11 -4.93 7.79 -3.59
C VAL A 11 -3.45 7.63 -3.31
N ALA A 12 -2.63 8.49 -3.92
CA ALA A 12 -1.20 8.56 -3.68
C ALA A 12 -0.86 9.82 -2.86
N THR A 13 -0.05 9.66 -1.83
CA THR A 13 0.47 10.74 -0.99
C THR A 13 1.99 10.74 -1.06
N LEU A 14 2.56 11.94 -1.26
CA LEU A 14 4.00 12.17 -1.17
C LEU A 14 4.35 12.70 0.22
N GLY A 15 5.36 12.11 0.82
CA GLY A 15 5.93 12.50 2.11
C GLY A 15 7.42 12.73 2.01
N THR A 16 7.99 13.20 3.10
CA THR A 16 9.43 13.38 3.29
C THR A 16 10.10 12.06 3.67
N GLU A 17 11.43 12.04 3.77
CA GLU A 17 12.16 10.86 4.25
C GLU A 17 11.75 10.42 5.66
N ARG A 18 11.30 11.36 6.51
CA ARG A 18 10.84 11.06 7.87
C ARG A 18 9.56 10.24 7.91
N ASP A 19 8.79 10.26 6.82
CA ASP A 19 7.55 9.51 6.68
C ASP A 19 7.79 8.08 6.19
N ALA A 20 9.03 7.71 5.85
CA ALA A 20 9.38 6.36 5.44
C ALA A 20 9.18 5.36 6.59
N GLN A 21 8.68 4.17 6.27
CA GLN A 21 8.41 3.16 7.27
C GLN A 21 9.72 2.51 7.73
N ARG A 22 10.08 2.68 9.00
CA ARG A 22 11.17 1.92 9.63
C ARG A 22 10.70 0.51 9.93
N ILE A 23 11.44 -0.48 9.45
CA ILE A 23 11.15 -1.90 9.64
C ILE A 23 12.33 -2.52 10.36
N ASP A 24 12.09 -2.93 11.61
CA ASP A 24 13.01 -3.72 12.41
C ASP A 24 12.78 -5.21 12.08
N ALA A 25 13.58 -5.74 11.16
CA ALA A 25 13.50 -7.13 10.72
C ALA A 25 14.61 -7.95 11.38
N LEU A 26 14.41 -9.27 11.44
CA LEU A 26 15.39 -10.21 12.01
C LEU A 26 16.79 -10.09 11.36
N ALA A 27 16.85 -9.71 10.08
CA ALA A 27 18.10 -9.56 9.32
C ALA A 27 18.75 -8.17 9.47
N GLY A 28 18.11 -7.24 10.19
CA GLY A 28 18.55 -5.86 10.36
C GLY A 28 17.44 -4.84 10.08
N GLU A 29 17.68 -3.62 10.57
CA GLU A 29 16.77 -2.49 10.37
C GLU A 29 16.92 -1.89 8.97
N PHE A 30 15.80 -1.58 8.31
CA PHE A 30 15.79 -0.83 7.06
C PHE A 30 14.61 0.13 6.96
N GLN A 31 14.69 1.08 6.03
CA GLN A 31 13.62 2.03 5.74
C GLN A 31 12.95 1.69 4.41
N ASP A 32 11.62 1.63 4.43
CA ASP A 32 10.79 1.38 3.25
C ASP A 32 10.09 2.67 2.83
N ARG A 33 10.56 3.25 1.72
CA ARG A 33 10.03 4.52 1.20
C ARG A 33 8.78 4.36 0.34
N PHE A 34 8.33 3.13 0.06
CA PHE A 34 7.14 2.89 -0.76
C PHE A 34 6.14 2.02 -0.03
N MET A 35 5.08 2.61 0.49
CA MET A 35 4.01 1.91 1.19
C MET A 35 2.79 1.72 0.28
N LEU A 36 2.18 0.54 0.35
CA LEU A 36 0.90 0.28 -0.32
C LEU A 36 -0.05 -0.40 0.67
N HIS A 37 -1.13 0.29 0.99
CA HIS A 37 -2.19 -0.21 1.86
C HIS A 37 -3.41 -0.52 1.01
N TYR A 38 -3.89 -1.75 1.09
CA TYR A 38 -5.09 -2.21 0.39
C TYR A 38 -6.17 -2.47 1.43
N ASN A 39 -7.34 -1.88 1.21
CA ASN A 39 -8.51 -2.06 2.06
C ASN A 39 -9.60 -2.80 1.27
N MET A 40 -10.27 -3.74 1.93
CA MET A 40 -11.43 -4.43 1.39
C MET A 40 -12.58 -4.32 2.41
N PRO A 41 -13.29 -3.19 2.44
CA PRO A 41 -14.37 -2.98 3.40
C PRO A 41 -15.56 -3.90 3.09
N PRO A 42 -16.37 -4.31 4.09
CA PRO A 42 -17.48 -5.25 3.88
C PRO A 42 -18.51 -4.79 2.83
N PHE A 43 -18.75 -3.48 2.74
CA PHE A 43 -19.67 -2.92 1.76
C PHE A 43 -19.22 -3.12 0.31
N ALA A 44 -17.93 -3.42 0.05
CA ALA A 44 -17.43 -3.68 -1.29
C ALA A 44 -18.05 -4.93 -1.93
N THR A 45 -18.65 -5.82 -1.13
CA THR A 45 -19.44 -6.97 -1.59
C THR A 45 -20.91 -6.88 -1.16
N GLY A 46 -21.37 -5.69 -0.70
CA GLY A 46 -22.74 -5.50 -0.23
C GLY A 46 -23.07 -6.14 1.11
N GLU A 47 -22.05 -6.54 1.89
CA GLU A 47 -22.23 -7.23 3.18
C GLU A 47 -21.99 -6.31 4.38
N ALA A 48 -22.59 -6.64 5.52
CA ALA A 48 -22.21 -6.08 6.81
C ALA A 48 -21.02 -6.84 7.41
N GLY A 49 -20.15 -6.16 8.15
CA GLY A 49 -19.02 -6.84 8.78
C GLY A 49 -18.18 -5.92 9.65
N ARG A 50 -17.21 -6.51 10.34
CA ARG A 50 -16.26 -5.77 11.18
C ARG A 50 -15.37 -4.87 10.33
N PHE A 51 -15.31 -3.60 10.69
CA PHE A 51 -14.37 -2.61 10.17
C PHE A 51 -13.22 -2.41 11.17
N GLY A 52 -12.00 -2.15 10.69
CA GLY A 52 -10.84 -1.89 11.54
C GLY A 52 -9.55 -2.49 10.98
N THR A 53 -8.88 -3.32 11.78
CA THR A 53 -7.55 -3.88 11.45
C THR A 53 -7.59 -4.74 10.16
N PRO A 54 -6.63 -4.55 9.24
CA PRO A 54 -6.58 -5.30 7.99
C PRO A 54 -6.38 -6.81 8.24
N LYS A 55 -7.10 -7.62 7.48
CA LYS A 55 -7.01 -9.08 7.49
C LYS A 55 -5.77 -9.56 6.73
N ARG A 56 -5.37 -10.82 6.94
CA ARG A 56 -4.25 -11.45 6.20
C ARG A 56 -4.42 -11.34 4.67
N ARG A 57 -5.65 -11.48 4.16
CA ARG A 57 -5.96 -11.34 2.74
C ARG A 57 -5.65 -9.93 2.23
N GLU A 58 -5.99 -8.90 3.00
CA GLU A 58 -5.76 -7.51 2.61
C GLU A 58 -4.27 -7.18 2.56
N ILE A 59 -3.50 -7.63 3.56
CA ILE A 59 -2.04 -7.53 3.58
C ILE A 59 -1.42 -8.23 2.36
N GLY A 60 -1.91 -9.43 2.03
CA GLY A 60 -1.44 -10.20 0.88
C GLY A 60 -1.68 -9.49 -0.47
N HIS A 61 -2.89 -8.97 -0.70
CA HIS A 61 -3.20 -8.23 -1.93
C HIS A 61 -2.42 -6.91 -2.01
N GLY A 62 -2.27 -6.21 -0.88
CA GLY A 62 -1.42 -5.03 -0.80
C GLY A 62 0.04 -5.33 -1.15
N ARG A 63 0.59 -6.44 -0.63
CA ARG A 63 1.96 -6.88 -0.96
C ARG A 63 2.10 -7.28 -2.43
N LEU A 64 1.10 -7.94 -3.02
CA LEU A 64 1.07 -8.28 -4.44
C LEU A 64 1.13 -7.03 -5.31
N ALA A 65 0.24 -6.06 -5.07
CA ALA A 65 0.22 -4.79 -5.81
C ALA A 65 1.52 -4.01 -5.63
N LYS A 66 2.06 -3.97 -4.40
CA LYS A 66 3.34 -3.32 -4.11
C LYS A 66 4.46 -3.90 -4.96
N ARG A 67 4.60 -5.23 -4.99
CA ARG A 67 5.62 -5.92 -5.78
C ARG A 67 5.49 -5.63 -7.28
N ALA A 68 4.28 -5.51 -7.80
CA ALA A 68 4.04 -5.19 -9.21
C ALA A 68 4.52 -3.78 -9.58
N LEU A 69 4.45 -2.82 -8.65
CA LEU A 69 4.81 -1.42 -8.91
C LEU A 69 6.28 -1.09 -8.63
N ILE A 70 6.96 -1.81 -7.73
CA ILE A 70 8.35 -1.51 -7.32
C ILE A 70 9.30 -1.37 -8.52
N ALA A 71 9.16 -2.22 -9.54
CA ALA A 71 10.04 -2.21 -10.71
C ALA A 71 9.90 -0.96 -11.59
N ALA A 72 8.79 -0.23 -11.47
CA ALA A 72 8.52 0.99 -12.23
C ALA A 72 8.77 2.27 -11.40
N LEU A 73 9.21 2.15 -10.14
CA LEU A 73 9.48 3.32 -9.32
C LEU A 73 10.78 4.01 -9.74
N PRO A 74 10.82 5.35 -9.74
CA PRO A 74 12.07 6.09 -9.96
C PRO A 74 13.08 5.78 -8.86
N SER A 75 14.36 6.08 -9.07
CA SER A 75 15.39 5.95 -8.02
C SER A 75 15.13 6.93 -6.86
N LYS A 76 15.89 6.81 -5.76
CA LYS A 76 15.78 7.77 -4.65
C LYS A 76 16.38 9.13 -5.01
N ASP A 77 17.46 9.12 -5.78
CA ASP A 77 18.19 10.32 -6.16
C ASP A 77 17.37 11.17 -7.15
N ASP A 78 16.64 10.52 -8.07
CA ASP A 78 15.78 11.21 -9.04
C ASP A 78 14.45 11.67 -8.43
N PHE A 79 13.98 10.98 -7.38
CA PHE A 79 12.70 11.24 -6.75
C PHE A 79 12.76 11.01 -5.23
N PRO A 80 13.18 12.03 -4.46
CA PRO A 80 13.49 11.91 -3.04
C PRO A 80 12.25 12.02 -2.15
N TYR A 81 11.16 11.36 -2.53
CA TYR A 81 9.91 11.31 -1.76
C TYR A 81 9.64 9.92 -1.22
N THR A 82 9.01 9.89 -0.05
CA THR A 82 8.28 8.73 0.43
C THR A 82 6.92 8.68 -0.24
N MET A 83 6.52 7.51 -0.71
CA MET A 83 5.27 7.33 -1.44
C MET A 83 4.35 6.40 -0.65
N ARG A 84 3.16 6.87 -0.31
CA ARG A 84 2.10 6.03 0.27
C ARG A 84 0.93 5.96 -0.69
N VAL A 85 0.60 4.75 -1.12
CA VAL A 85 -0.57 4.46 -1.93
C VAL A 85 -1.62 3.77 -1.06
N VAL A 86 -2.85 4.27 -1.07
CA VAL A 86 -3.99 3.65 -0.39
C VAL A 86 -5.02 3.27 -1.44
N SER A 87 -5.35 1.99 -1.49
CA SER A 87 -6.38 1.38 -2.33
C SER A 87 -7.50 0.77 -1.50
#